data_AF-A0A970I0M2-F1
#
_entry.id   AF-A0A970I0M2-F1
#
_cell.length_a   1.000
_cell.length_b   1.000
_cell.length_c   1.000
_cell.angle_alpha   90.00
_cell.angle_beta   90.00
_cell.angle_gamma   90.00
#
_symmetry.space_group_name_H-M   'P 1'
#
loop_
_entity.id
_entity.type
_entity.pdbx_description
1 polymer ?
#
loop_
_entity_poly.entity_id
_entity_poly.type
_entity_poly.pdbx_seq_one_letter_code
_entity_poly.pdbx_strand_id
1 'polypeptide(L)' 'NAYNPERIILGGEMIKAGEPWFEAMKESVRQRTLPEVYAGTEIYMSELGLDPAFLGTGSLVISAAFENVSELEMSATAAE' A
#
# COMPACT_ATOMS: atom_id res chain seq x y z
N ASN A 1 1.52 -0.92 -17.78
CA ASN A 1 2.09 -1.73 -18.88
C ASN A 1 2.74 -3.04 -18.47
N ALA A 2 3.25 -3.23 -17.24
CA ALA A 2 3.93 -4.48 -16.86
C ALA A 2 3.04 -5.51 -16.13
N TYR A 3 2.07 -5.07 -15.31
CA TYR A 3 1.41 -5.94 -14.33
C TYR A 3 -0.10 -6.17 -14.53
N ASN A 4 -0.76 -5.45 -15.45
CA ASN A 4 -2.23 -5.45 -15.63
C ASN A 4 -3.02 -5.46 -14.30
N PRO A 5 -2.83 -4.46 -13.43
CA PRO A 5 -3.40 -4.49 -12.09
C PRO A 5 -4.90 -4.22 -12.12
N GLU A 6 -5.66 -4.84 -11.21
CA GLU A 6 -7.05 -4.44 -10.96
C GLU A 6 -7.14 -3.10 -10.23
N ARG A 7 -6.13 -2.76 -9.39
CA ARG A 7 -6.11 -1.53 -8.60
C ARG A 7 -4.74 -0.89 -8.50
N ILE A 8 -4.72 0.43 -8.47
CA ILE A 8 -3.55 1.27 -8.19
C ILE A 8 -3.89 2.22 -7.04
N ILE A 9 -3.15 2.11 -5.94
CA ILE A 9 -3.29 2.97 -4.76
C ILE A 9 -2.14 3.95 -4.74
N LEU A 10 -2.44 5.25 -4.71
CA LEU A 10 -1.44 6.30 -4.61
C LEU A 10 -1.31 6.75 -3.17
N GLY A 11 -0.09 6.72 -2.64
CA GLY A 11 0.22 7.22 -1.30
C GLY A 11 1.39 8.19 -1.32
N GLY A 12 1.75 8.68 -0.12
CA GLY A 12 2.85 9.61 0.07
C GLY A 12 2.48 11.07 -0.20
N GLU A 13 3.48 11.95 -0.11
CA GLU A 13 3.28 13.40 -0.11
C GLU A 13 2.57 13.95 -1.36
N MET A 14 2.71 13.27 -2.51
CA MET A 14 2.19 13.78 -3.77
C MET A 14 0.65 13.83 -3.82
N ILE A 15 -0.04 13.03 -2.99
CA ILE A 15 -1.51 13.06 -2.90
C ILE A 15 -2.03 14.42 -2.39
N LYS A 16 -1.19 15.19 -1.69
CA LYS A 16 -1.53 16.54 -1.21
C LYS A 16 -1.69 17.56 -2.34
N ALA A 17 -1.20 17.25 -3.55
CA ALA A 17 -1.43 18.08 -4.73
C ALA A 17 -2.91 18.05 -5.20
N GLY A 18 -3.70 17.09 -4.71
CA GLY A 18 -5.14 17.03 -4.89
C GLY A 18 -5.59 16.72 -6.31
N GLU A 19 -6.86 17.04 -6.57
CA GLU A 19 -7.59 16.66 -7.78
C GLU A 19 -6.92 17.05 -9.10
N PRO A 20 -6.36 18.27 -9.28
CA PRO A 20 -5.76 18.64 -10.56
C PRO A 20 -4.58 17.74 -10.97
N TRP A 21 -3.75 17.36 -9.99
CA TRP A 21 -2.64 16.44 -10.23
C TRP A 21 -3.14 15.03 -10.51
N PHE A 22 -4.16 14.59 -9.77
CA PHE A 22 -4.75 13.26 -9.91
C PHE A 22 -5.31 13.02 -11.30
N GLU A 23 -6.11 13.96 -11.80
CA GLU A 23 -6.74 13.86 -13.11
C GLU A 23 -5.69 13.91 -14.23
N ALA A 24 -4.66 14.76 -14.09
CA ALA A 24 -3.54 14.79 -15.04
C ALA A 24 -2.75 13.47 -15.08
N MET A 25 -2.55 12.83 -13.92
CA MET A 25 -1.92 11.52 -13.83
C MET A 25 -2.80 10.43 -14.43
N LYS A 26 -4.10 10.39 -14.11
CA LYS A 26 -5.06 9.43 -14.70
C LYS A 26 -5.10 9.54 -16.22
N GLU A 27 -5.14 10.76 -16.74
CA GLU A 27 -5.10 11.00 -18.18
C GLU A 27 -3.79 10.49 -18.81
N SER A 28 -2.66 10.69 -18.13
CA SER A 28 -1.37 10.17 -18.58
C SER A 28 -1.35 8.63 -18.62
N VAL A 29 -1.97 7.97 -17.64
CA VAL A 29 -2.11 6.50 -17.63
C VAL A 29 -3.02 6.05 -18.78
N ARG A 30 -4.17 6.70 -18.96
CA ARG A 30 -5.13 6.40 -20.05
C ARG A 30 -4.50 6.48 -21.44
N GLN A 31 -3.67 7.49 -21.68
CA GLN A 31 -3.02 7.69 -22.98
C GLN A 31 -1.90 6.68 -23.29
N ARG A 32 -1.31 6.06 -22.26
CA ARG A 32 -0.07 5.27 -22.38
C ARG A 32 -0.24 3.77 -22.11
N THR A 33 -1.46 3.36 -21.78
CA THR A 33 -1.80 1.97 -21.42
C THR A 33 -2.79 1.43 -22.44
N LEU A 34 -2.82 0.11 -22.63
CA LEU A 34 -3.85 -0.55 -23.44
C LEU A 34 -5.24 -0.18 -22.91
N PRO A 35 -6.22 0.14 -23.78
CA PRO A 35 -7.55 0.55 -23.35
C PRO A 35 -8.24 -0.44 -22.41
N GLU A 36 -8.09 -1.74 -22.66
CA GLU A 36 -8.69 -2.81 -21.86
C GLU A 36 -8.10 -2.87 -20.46
N VAL A 37 -6.78 -2.65 -20.36
CA VAL A 37 -6.08 -2.59 -19.06
C VAL A 37 -6.55 -1.37 -18.28
N TYR A 38 -6.63 -0.19 -18.91
CA TYR A 38 -7.12 1.01 -18.24
C TYR A 38 -8.58 0.86 -17.78
N ALA A 39 -9.44 0.29 -18.64
CA ALA A 39 -10.84 0.05 -18.32
C ALA A 39 -11.03 -0.93 -17.16
N GLY A 40 -10.11 -1.88 -16.99
CA GLY A 40 -10.10 -2.85 -15.88
C GLY A 40 -9.32 -2.41 -14.64
N THR A 41 -8.73 -1.21 -14.62
CA THR A 41 -7.92 -0.72 -13.49
C THR A 41 -8.63 0.40 -12.75
N GLU A 42 -8.86 0.23 -11.45
CA GLU A 42 -9.28 1.30 -10.55
C GLU A 42 -8.07 2.05 -9.99
N ILE A 43 -8.09 3.39 -10.02
CA ILE A 43 -7.01 4.23 -9.50
C ILE A 43 -7.59 5.16 -8.44
N TYR A 44 -7.01 5.17 -7.24
CA TYR A 44 -7.47 6.00 -6.13
C TYR A 44 -6.29 6.51 -5.28
N MET A 45 -6.54 7.62 -4.58
CA MET A 45 -5.64 8.10 -3.53
C MET A 45 -5.91 7.34 -2.23
N SER A 46 -4.84 7.04 -1.48
CA SER A 46 -4.95 6.46 -0.16
C SER A 46 -5.56 7.46 0.82
N GLU A 47 -6.50 6.98 1.63
CA GLU A 47 -7.10 7.73 2.73
C GLU A 47 -6.52 7.32 4.09
N LEU A 48 -5.37 6.63 4.10
CA LEU A 48 -4.72 6.22 5.34
C LEU A 48 -4.27 7.47 6.12
N GLY A 49 -4.87 7.68 7.29
CA GLY A 49 -4.59 8.85 8.14
C GLY A 49 -3.26 8.77 8.90
N LEU A 50 -2.71 7.56 9.09
CA LEU A 50 -1.38 7.33 9.64
C LEU A 50 -0.41 7.03 8.51
N ASP A 51 0.88 7.34 8.72
CA ASP A 51 1.92 7.02 7.75
C ASP A 51 1.89 5.52 7.41
N PRO A 52 1.67 5.15 6.14
CA PRO A 52 1.62 3.76 5.72
C PRO A 52 2.89 2.97 6.07
N ALA A 53 4.05 3.62 6.16
CA ALA A 53 5.30 2.96 6.56
C ALA A 53 5.26 2.49 8.02
N PHE A 54 4.70 3.30 8.93
CA PHE A 54 4.52 2.89 10.33
C PHE A 54 3.48 1.78 10.45
N LEU A 55 2.35 1.90 9.74
CA LEU A 55 1.32 0.85 9.72
C LEU A 55 1.88 -0.48 9.20
N GLY A 56 2.62 -0.45 8.10
CA GLY A 56 3.27 -1.62 7.53
C GLY A 56 4.28 -2.25 8.48
N THR A 57 5.13 -1.42 9.11
CA THR A 57 6.13 -1.90 10.08
C THR A 57 5.45 -2.56 11.28
N GLY A 58 4.46 -1.91 11.88
CA GLY A 58 3.70 -2.48 12.99
C GLY A 58 3.02 -3.79 12.61
N SER A 59 2.41 -3.85 11.42
CA SER A 59 1.79 -5.07 10.89
C SER A 59 2.80 -6.22 10.76
N LEU A 60 4.00 -5.95 10.25
CA LEU A 60 5.06 -6.96 10.12
C LEU A 60 5.53 -7.48 11.47
N VAL A 61 5.77 -6.59 12.45
CA VAL A 61 6.19 -6.98 13.81
C VAL A 61 5.10 -7.80 14.50
N ILE A 62 3.85 -7.37 14.41
CA ILE A 62 2.71 -8.09 14.96
C ILE A 62 2.61 -9.48 14.29
N SER A 63 2.65 -9.55 12.96
CA SER A 63 2.56 -10.82 12.24
C SER A 63 3.68 -11.77 12.63
N ALA A 64 4.92 -11.29 12.68
CA ALA A 64 6.08 -12.09 13.09
C ALA A 64 5.96 -12.57 14.55
N ALA A 65 5.46 -11.73 15.46
CA ALA A 65 5.23 -12.13 16.84
C ALA A 65 4.16 -13.22 16.95
N PHE A 66 3.06 -13.11 16.20
CA PHE A 66 1.99 -14.10 16.18
C PHE A 66 2.40 -15.43 15.53
N GLU A 67 3.23 -15.39 14.49
CA GLU A 67 3.77 -16.59 13.84
C GLU A 67 4.75 -17.36 14.73
N ASN A 68 5.51 -16.66 15.58
CA ASN A 68 6.53 -17.23 16.46
C ASN A 68 6.11 -17.24 17.95
N VAL A 69 4.80 -17.27 18.23
CA VAL A 69 4.25 -17.23 19.61
C VAL A 69 4.91 -18.24 20.55
N SER A 70 5.19 -19.45 20.07
CA SER A 70 5.83 -20.50 20.88
C SER A 70 7.28 -20.18 21.28
N GLU A 71 8.01 -19.37 20.51
CA GLU A 71 9.39 -18.96 20.82
C GLU A 71 9.43 -17.77 21.79
N LEU A 72 8.40 -16.93 21.78
CA LEU A 72 8.28 -15.79 22.68
C LEU A 72 8.08 -16.23 24.13
N GLU A 73 7.30 -17.28 24.38
CA GLU A 73 7.11 -17.84 25.73
C GLU A 73 8.42 -18.36 26.33
N MET A 74 9.27 -19.01 25.52
CA MET A 74 10.57 -19.52 25.98
C MET A 74 11.56 -18.41 26.34
N SER A 75 11.48 -17.25 25.67
CA SER A 75 12.36 -16.11 25.98
C SER A 75 11.96 -15.37 27.26
N ALA A 76 10.65 -15.32 27.57
CA ALA A 76 10.14 -14.70 28.78
C ALA A 76 10.50 -15.51 30.04
N THR A 77 10.47 -16.85 29.97
CA THR A 77 10.85 -17.71 31.11
C THR A 77 12.37 -17.81 31.31
N ALA A 78 13.19 -17.53 30.30
CA ALA A 78 14.65 -17.56 30.40
C ALA A 78 15.26 -16.24 30.93
N ALA A 79 14.46 -15.18 31.07
CA ALA A 79 14.87 -13.88 31.59
C ALA A 79 14.48 -13.66 33.08
N GLU A 80 13.82 -14.63 33.71
CA GLU A 80 13.64 -14.77 35.17
C GLU A 80 14.69 -15.71 35.77
#